data_AF-A0A178IPU4-F1
#
_entry.id   AF-A0A178IPU4-F1
#
_cell.length_a   1.000
_cell.length_b   1.000
_cell.length_c   1.000
_cell.angle_alpha   90.00
_cell.angle_beta   90.00
_cell.angle_gamma   90.00
#
_symmetry.space_group_name_H-M   'P 1'
#
loop_
_entity.id
_entity.type
_entity.pdbx_description
1 polymer ?
#
loop_
_entity_poly.entity_id
_entity_poly.type
_entity_poly.pdbx_seq_one_letter_code
_entity_poly.pdbx_strand_id
1 'polypeptide(L)'
;MVKTLDADFEANRQVWRETTESVYHEMLNILPPAYLEADMFMLGEPYSHNANGEAVFSIFMAREGHYFALHGTRRQVRDGKLPPLPA
;
A
#
# COMPACT_ATOMS: atom_id res chain seq x y z
N MET A 1 7.18 -10.14 -2.57
CA MET A 1 6.96 -8.69 -2.80
C MET A 1 7.00 -8.43 -4.30
N VAL A 2 6.05 -7.65 -4.82
CA VAL A 2 6.05 -7.26 -6.24
C VAL A 2 7.33 -6.45 -6.47
N LYS A 3 8.28 -6.94 -7.27
CA LYS A 3 9.60 -6.30 -7.50
C LYS A 3 9.49 -4.80 -7.87
N THR A 4 8.36 -4.43 -8.47
CA THR A 4 8.04 -3.07 -8.88
C THR A 4 7.73 -2.14 -7.70
N LEU A 5 7.17 -2.66 -6.60
CA LEU A 5 6.79 -1.88 -5.42
C LEU A 5 8.01 -1.40 -4.62
N ASP A 6 9.01 -2.27 -4.49
CA ASP A 6 10.29 -1.94 -3.84
C ASP A 6 11.05 -0.93 -4.71
N ALA A 7 11.09 -1.14 -6.02
CA ALA A 7 11.72 -0.21 -6.96
C ALA A 7 11.07 1.18 -6.97
N ASP A 8 9.76 1.27 -6.72
CA ASP A 8 9.08 2.55 -6.56
C ASP A 8 9.43 3.22 -5.24
N PHE A 9 9.51 2.46 -4.14
CA PHE A 9 9.96 2.98 -2.86
C PHE A 9 11.38 3.54 -2.92
N GLU A 10 12.35 2.77 -3.44
CA GLU A 10 13.75 3.19 -3.56
C GLU A 10 13.92 4.43 -4.44
N ALA A 11 13.05 4.58 -5.44
CA ALA A 11 13.04 5.76 -6.31
C ALA A 11 12.11 6.88 -5.81
N ASN A 12 11.57 6.76 -4.60
CA ASN A 12 10.62 7.71 -4.01
C ASN A 12 9.42 8.04 -4.92
N ARG A 13 8.90 7.04 -5.63
CA ARG A 13 7.71 7.14 -6.48
C ARG A 13 6.50 6.64 -5.72
N GLN A 14 5.44 7.45 -5.69
CA GLN A 14 4.14 7.05 -5.14
C GLN A 14 3.19 6.73 -6.28
N VAL A 15 3.17 5.45 -6.66
CA VAL A 15 2.37 4.95 -7.78
C VAL A 15 1.70 3.66 -7.34
N TRP A 16 0.41 3.55 -7.62
CA TRP A 16 -0.31 2.29 -7.47
C TRP A 16 0.18 1.27 -8.49
N ARG A 17 0.56 0.09 -8.02
CA ARG A 17 0.89 -1.05 -8.87
C ARG A 17 -0.20 -2.08 -8.78
N GLU A 18 -0.70 -2.49 -9.93
CA GLU A 18 -1.63 -3.59 -9.99
C GLU A 18 -0.98 -4.87 -9.44
N THR A 19 -1.76 -5.61 -8.68
CA THR A 19 -1.41 -6.89 -8.09
C THR A 19 -2.55 -7.88 -8.33
N THR A 20 -2.38 -9.12 -7.88
CA THR A 20 -3.42 -10.12 -8.04
C THR A 20 -4.32 -10.18 -6.82
N GLU A 21 -5.56 -10.65 -7.03
CA GLU A 21 -6.50 -10.98 -5.96
C GLU A 21 -5.86 -11.87 -4.89
N SER A 22 -5.12 -12.90 -5.33
CA SER A 22 -4.43 -13.82 -4.43
C SER A 22 -3.44 -13.10 -3.52
N VAL A 23 -2.63 -12.17 -4.06
CA VAL A 23 -1.67 -11.41 -3.25
C VAL A 23 -2.39 -10.46 -2.30
N TYR A 24 -3.45 -9.79 -2.74
CA TYR A 24 -4.27 -8.93 -1.88
C TYR A 24 -4.80 -9.71 -0.66
N HIS A 25 -5.44 -10.86 -0.89
CA HIS A 25 -5.99 -11.66 0.20
C HIS A 25 -4.94 -12.35 1.04
N GLU A 26 -3.82 -12.80 0.46
CA GLU A 26 -2.69 -13.34 1.22
C GLU A 26 -2.17 -12.30 2.21
N MET A 27 -1.93 -11.08 1.74
CA MET A 27 -1.43 -9.98 2.57
C MET A 27 -2.46 -9.51 3.60
N LEU A 28 -3.76 -9.55 3.29
CA LEU A 28 -4.81 -9.24 4.27
C LEU A 28 -4.84 -10.26 5.43
N ASN A 29 -4.48 -11.51 5.18
CA ASN A 29 -4.53 -12.59 6.15
C ASN A 29 -3.19 -12.87 6.87
N ILE A 30 -2.10 -12.21 6.48
CA ILE A 30 -0.78 -12.47 7.06
C ILE A 30 -0.62 -11.86 8.46
N LEU A 31 -1.14 -10.64 8.66
CA LEU A 31 -1.06 -9.88 9.89
C LEU A 31 -2.32 -9.00 10.04
N PRO A 32 -2.75 -8.69 11.27
CA PRO A 32 -3.82 -7.72 11.49
C PRO A 32 -3.49 -6.37 10.83
N PRO A 33 -4.42 -5.77 10.06
CA PRO A 33 -4.18 -4.47 9.44
C PRO A 33 -3.97 -3.36 10.47
N ALA A 34 -3.04 -2.44 10.20
CA ALA A 34 -2.91 -1.20 10.96
C ALA A 34 -4.00 -0.16 10.56
N TYR A 35 -4.61 -0.35 9.39
CA TYR A 35 -5.74 0.41 8.89
C TYR A 35 -6.60 -0.49 8.02
N LEU A 36 -7.91 -0.36 8.13
CA LEU A 36 -8.86 -1.14 7.33
C LEU A 36 -10.10 -0.28 7.02
N GLU A 37 -10.41 -0.15 5.75
CA GLU A 37 -11.67 0.36 5.20
C GLU A 37 -12.27 -0.68 4.25
N ALA A 38 -13.47 -0.40 3.72
CA ALA A 38 -14.24 -1.35 2.92
C ALA A 38 -13.45 -1.94 1.73
N ASP A 39 -12.61 -1.14 1.09
CA ASP A 39 -11.90 -1.48 -0.14
C ASP A 39 -10.38 -1.26 -0.04
N MET A 40 -9.86 -0.93 1.14
CA MET A 40 -8.43 -0.63 1.35
C MET A 40 -7.95 -1.10 2.71
N PHE A 41 -6.73 -1.62 2.78
CA PHE A 41 -6.06 -1.91 4.03
C PHE A 41 -4.58 -1.55 4.00
N MET A 42 -3.98 -1.41 5.18
CA MET A 42 -2.56 -1.18 5.37
C MET A 42 -2.02 -2.24 6.31
N LEU A 43 -0.88 -2.84 5.97
CA LEU A 43 -0.27 -3.89 6.79
C LEU A 43 0.06 -3.38 8.20
N GLY A 44 -0.03 -4.29 9.18
CA GLY A 44 0.21 -4.00 10.59
C GLY A 44 1.61 -3.43 10.88
N GLU A 45 2.60 -3.92 10.13
CA GLU A 45 4.01 -3.58 10.31
C GLU A 45 4.52 -2.67 9.18
N PRO A 46 5.39 -1.70 9.50
CA PRO A 46 6.01 -0.86 8.48
C PRO A 46 7.01 -1.67 7.64
N TYR A 47 7.03 -1.40 6.35
CA TYR A 47 8.06 -1.89 5.44
C TYR A 47 9.41 -1.23 5.72
N SER A 48 9.41 0.09 5.92
CA SER A 48 10.63 0.89 6.13
C SER A 48 10.29 2.26 6.72
N HIS A 49 11.24 3.19 6.74
CA HIS A 49 11.06 4.60 7.09
C HIS A 49 11.53 5.48 5.92
N ASN A 50 10.84 6.60 5.68
CA ASN A 50 11.27 7.58 4.69
C ASN A 50 12.37 8.51 5.25
N ALA A 51 12.89 9.42 4.42
CA ALA A 51 13.95 10.36 4.81
C ALA A 51 13.58 11.32 5.96
N ASN A 52 12.28 11.49 6.25
CA ASN A 52 11.78 12.30 7.37
C ASN A 52 11.61 11.48 8.66
N GLY A 53 11.97 10.19 8.65
CA GLY A 53 11.75 9.27 9.78
C GLY A 53 10.31 8.80 9.92
N GLU A 54 9.44 9.01 8.92
CA GLU A 54 8.06 8.51 8.96
C GLU A 54 8.03 7.04 8.55
N ALA A 55 7.31 6.22 9.31
CA ALA A 55 7.05 4.83 8.97
C ALA A 55 6.25 4.71 7.66
N VAL A 56 6.75 3.88 6.74
CA VAL A 56 6.16 3.59 5.44
C VAL A 56 5.63 2.16 5.45
N PHE A 57 4.38 2.00 5.04
CA PHE A 57 3.63 0.76 5.06
C PHE A 57 3.26 0.35 3.64
N SER A 58 3.11 -0.96 3.42
CA SER A 58 2.44 -1.46 2.23
C SER A 58 0.92 -1.31 2.40
N ILE A 59 0.30 -0.63 1.45
CA ILE A 59 -1.13 -0.34 1.38
C ILE A 59 -1.68 -1.09 0.18
N PHE A 60 -2.83 -1.74 0.36
CA PHE A 60 -3.52 -2.51 -0.65
C PHE A 60 -4.93 -1.97 -0.85
N MET A 61 -5.42 -1.98 -2.07
CA MET A 61 -6.76 -1.49 -2.44
C MET A 61 -7.39 -2.41 -3.48
N ALA A 62 -8.70 -2.64 -3.36
CA ALA A 62 -9.51 -3.35 -4.33
C ALA A 62 -10.51 -2.39 -4.97
N ARG A 63 -10.55 -2.29 -6.29
CA ARG A 63 -11.48 -1.40 -7.00
C ARG A 63 -11.95 -2.04 -8.28
N GLU A 64 -13.27 -2.18 -8.44
CA GLU A 64 -13.89 -2.65 -9.70
C GLU A 64 -13.31 -3.98 -10.22
N GLY A 65 -12.94 -4.90 -9.31
CA GLY A 65 -12.35 -6.20 -9.66
C GLY A 65 -10.84 -6.19 -9.88
N HIS A 66 -10.20 -5.02 -9.78
CA HIS A 66 -8.75 -4.86 -9.82
C HIS A 66 -8.18 -4.69 -8.41
N TYR A 67 -6.92 -5.11 -8.25
CA TYR A 67 -6.22 -5.06 -6.97
C TYR A 67 -4.93 -4.27 -7.13
N PHE A 68 -4.63 -3.40 -6.18
CA PHE A 68 -3.50 -2.48 -6.26
C PHE A 68 -2.72 -2.48 -4.95
N ALA A 69 -1.44 -2.13 -5.04
CA ALA A 69 -0.58 -1.90 -3.89
C ALA A 69 0.28 -0.64 -4.09
N LEU A 70 0.58 0.08 -3.00
CA LEU A 70 1.55 1.16 -2.98
C LEU A 70 2.29 1.20 -1.62
N HIS A 71 3.41 1.91 -1.55
CA HIS A 71 4.07 2.26 -0.29
C HIS A 71 3.69 3.68 0.14
N GLY A 72 3.11 3.83 1.33
CA GLY A 72 2.66 5.11 1.84
C GLY A 72 2.71 5.21 3.37
N THR A 73 2.50 6.40 3.89
CA THR A 73 2.50 6.66 5.34
C THR A 73 1.07 6.70 5.89
N ARG A 74 0.93 6.40 7.19
CA ARG A 74 -0.34 6.60 7.92
C ARG A 74 -0.91 8.01 7.78
N ARG A 75 -0.03 9.02 7.75
CA ARG A 75 -0.43 10.42 7.58
C ARG A 75 -1.12 10.64 6.24
N GLN A 76 -0.58 10.06 5.17
CA GLN A 76 -1.16 10.22 3.83
C GLN A 76 -2.52 9.53 3.69
N VAL A 77 -2.67 8.35 4.29
CA VAL A 77 -3.96 7.65 4.35
C VAL A 77 -4.99 8.53 5.05
N ARG A 78 -4.69 8.96 6.29
CA ARG A 78 -5.59 9.79 7.10
C ARG A 78 -5.95 11.12 6.43
N ASP A 79 -4.98 11.76 5.78
CA ASP A 79 -5.17 13.08 5.16
C ASP A 79 -5.77 12.97 3.74
N GLY A 80 -6.05 11.77 3.23
CA GLY A 80 -6.57 11.57 1.86
C GLY A 80 -5.58 11.98 0.76
N LYS A 81 -4.28 11.83 1.01
CA LYS A 81 -3.17 12.28 0.14
C LYS A 81 -2.43 11.13 -0.55
N LEU A 82 -3.09 10.00 -0.75
CA LEU A 82 -2.58 8.95 -1.62
C LEU A 82 -2.73 9.39 -3.09
N PRO A 83 -1.86 8.90 -4.00
CA PRO A 83 -2.05 9.16 -5.43
C PRO A 83 -3.41 8.61 -5.91
N PRO A 84 -3.99 9.17 -6.97
CA PRO A 84 -5.19 8.61 -7.58
C PRO A 84 -4.90 7.19 -8.11
N LEU A 85 -5.89 6.32 -8.05
CA LEU A 85 -5.81 5.01 -8.70
C LEU A 85 -5.60 5.18 -10.22
N PRO A 86 -4.94 4.21 -10.88
CA PRO A 86 -4.88 4.16 -12.33
C PRO A 86 -6.29 4.06 -12.92
N ALA A 87 -6.48 4.66 -14.10
CA ALA A 87 -7.73 4.56 -14.87
C ALA A 87 -7.88 3.18 -15.53
#